data_AF-B7B8Z5-F1
#
_entry.id   AF-B7B8Z5-F1
#
_cell.length_a   1.000
_cell.length_b   1.000
_cell.length_c   1.000
_cell.angle_alpha   90.00
_cell.angle_beta   90.00
_cell.angle_gamma   90.00
#
_symmetry.space_group_name_H-M   'P 1'
#
loop_
_entity.id
_entity.type
_entity.pdbx_description
1 polymer ?
#
loop_
_entity_poly.entity_id
_entity_poly.type
_entity_poly.pdbx_seq_one_letter_code
_entity_poly.pdbx_strand_id
1 'polypeptide(L)'
;IFLLIADPANPFPNGIECQLCAGKAGDFVLLNGSDLAEFQNKPGTPRPAFPVVERKVANSEKPAGEWNEANIFVKDGVITVYINGVYQNTGTNKVKEGYIGLQSEGKEVQFRNVTVTSW
;
A
#
# COMPACT_ATOMS: atom_id res chain seq x y z
N ILE A 1 -3.16 2.78 -3.50
CA ILE A 1 -3.74 3.49 -2.33
C ILE A 1 -2.60 3.90 -1.42
N PHE A 2 -2.35 5.19 -1.28
CA PHE A 2 -1.29 5.68 -0.42
C PHE A 2 -1.76 5.85 1.03
N LEU A 3 -0.86 5.51 1.94
CA LEU A 3 -1.03 5.52 3.38
C LEU A 3 0.17 6.24 4.00
N LEU A 4 -0.05 6.88 5.15
CA LEU A 4 1.00 7.56 5.91
C LEU A 4 1.79 8.58 5.07
N ILE A 5 1.10 9.27 4.15
CA ILE A 5 1.73 10.32 3.36
C ILE A 5 2.09 11.49 4.28
N ALA A 6 3.29 12.06 4.12
CA ALA A 6 3.71 13.23 4.90
C ALA A 6 3.15 14.56 4.36
N ASP A 7 3.03 14.71 3.03
CA ASP A 7 2.54 15.91 2.36
C ASP A 7 1.36 15.55 1.44
N PRO A 8 0.14 16.06 1.67
CA PRO A 8 -1.03 15.69 0.88
C PRO A 8 -0.93 16.13 -0.59
N ALA A 9 -0.08 17.09 -0.92
CA ALA A 9 0.15 17.51 -2.30
C ALA A 9 1.13 16.60 -3.05
N ASN A 10 1.95 15.83 -2.33
CA ASN A 10 2.99 15.01 -2.92
C ASN A 10 3.29 13.77 -2.05
N PRO A 11 2.94 12.55 -2.49
CA PRO A 11 3.21 11.34 -1.72
C PRO A 11 4.68 10.91 -1.77
N PHE A 12 5.47 11.40 -2.73
CA PHE A 12 6.82 10.91 -2.98
C PHE A 12 7.83 11.14 -1.86
N PRO A 13 7.84 12.24 -1.09
CA PRO A 13 8.84 12.43 -0.04
C PRO A 13 8.78 11.33 1.02
N ASN A 14 7.57 10.89 1.39
CA ASN A 14 7.30 9.81 2.32
C ASN A 14 5.85 9.34 2.17
N GLY A 15 5.66 8.07 1.82
CA GLY A 15 4.37 7.43 1.73
C GLY A 15 4.51 5.93 1.47
N ILE A 16 3.53 5.15 1.89
CA ILE A 16 3.45 3.72 1.58
C ILE A 16 2.28 3.52 0.64
N GLU A 17 2.52 2.88 -0.49
CA GLU A 17 1.46 2.49 -1.40
C GLU A 17 1.05 1.04 -1.13
N CYS A 18 -0.21 0.81 -0.75
CA CYS A 18 -0.87 -0.44 -1.06
C CYS A 18 -1.24 -0.40 -2.56
N GLN A 19 -0.40 -0.98 -3.40
CA GLN A 19 -0.53 -0.81 -4.85
C GLN A 19 -1.73 -1.56 -5.42
N LEU A 20 -2.18 -1.11 -6.59
CA LEU A 20 -3.35 -1.63 -7.31
C LEU A 20 -2.99 -2.10 -8.73
N CYS A 21 -1.71 -2.33 -9.05
CA CYS A 21 -1.34 -2.88 -10.35
C CYS A 21 -1.98 -4.27 -10.50
N ALA A 22 -2.57 -4.53 -11.67
CA ALA A 22 -3.17 -5.83 -11.96
C ALA A 22 -2.13 -6.94 -11.75
N GLY A 23 -2.52 -7.95 -10.99
CA GLY A 23 -1.69 -9.06 -10.56
C GLY A 23 -1.01 -8.83 -9.21
N LYS A 24 -1.06 -7.63 -8.64
CA LYS A 24 -0.22 -7.18 -7.52
C LYS A 24 -0.95 -6.41 -6.43
N ALA A 25 -2.29 -6.40 -6.46
CA ALA A 25 -3.09 -5.77 -5.42
C ALA A 25 -2.69 -6.28 -4.02
N GLY A 26 -2.35 -5.34 -3.13
CA GLY A 26 -1.94 -5.63 -1.75
C GLY A 26 -0.42 -5.73 -1.50
N ASP A 27 0.41 -5.64 -2.54
CA ASP A 27 1.85 -5.39 -2.35
C ASP A 27 2.05 -3.98 -1.77
N PHE A 28 3.08 -3.81 -0.94
CA PHE A 28 3.50 -2.47 -0.50
C PHE A 28 4.65 -1.96 -1.35
N VAL A 29 4.48 -0.78 -1.95
CA VAL A 29 5.56 -0.02 -2.59
C VAL A 29 5.96 1.13 -1.68
N LEU A 30 7.25 1.23 -1.35
CA LEU A 30 7.78 2.22 -0.43
C LEU A 30 8.28 3.43 -1.21
N LEU A 31 7.67 4.60 -0.98
CA LEU A 31 8.08 5.85 -1.60
C LEU A 31 9.19 6.53 -0.78
N ASN A 32 10.36 6.68 -1.41
CA ASN A 32 11.52 7.44 -0.95
C ASN A 32 11.80 7.29 0.56
N GLY A 33 11.39 8.26 1.39
CA GLY A 33 11.66 8.30 2.82
C GLY A 33 10.87 7.28 3.66
N SER A 34 9.94 6.53 3.05
CA SER A 34 9.17 5.51 3.78
C SER A 34 9.93 4.21 3.90
N ASP A 35 9.64 3.50 5.00
CA ASP A 35 10.20 2.17 5.25
C ASP A 35 9.20 1.27 5.98
N LEU A 36 9.39 -0.03 5.83
CA LEU A 36 8.67 -1.07 6.58
C LEU A 36 9.69 -2.05 7.17
N ALA A 37 9.47 -2.51 8.39
CA ALA A 37 10.35 -3.50 9.04
C ALA A 37 10.48 -4.81 8.22
N GLU A 38 9.46 -5.12 7.42
CA GLU A 38 9.35 -6.28 6.55
C GLU A 38 10.16 -6.14 5.26
N PHE A 39 10.59 -4.94 4.89
CA PHE A 39 11.50 -4.77 3.77
C PHE A 39 12.93 -5.11 4.18
N GLN A 40 13.52 -6.08 3.50
CA GLN A 40 14.91 -6.49 3.69
C GLN A 40 15.67 -6.26 2.40
N ASN A 41 16.58 -5.30 2.42
CA ASN A 41 17.42 -5.02 1.26
C ASN A 41 18.39 -6.18 1.03
N LYS A 42 18.66 -6.51 -0.24
CA LYS A 42 19.63 -7.57 -0.54
C LYS A 42 21.03 -7.12 -0.11
N PRO A 43 21.80 -7.98 0.58
CA PRO A 43 23.17 -7.66 0.96
C PRO A 43 24.01 -7.27 -0.25
N GLY A 44 24.74 -6.16 -0.15
CA GLY A 44 25.64 -5.68 -1.20
C GLY A 44 24.98 -4.96 -2.38
N THR A 45 23.66 -4.74 -2.37
CA THR A 45 22.98 -3.95 -3.41
C THR A 45 22.48 -2.60 -2.86
N PRO A 46 22.46 -1.53 -3.68
CA PRO A 46 21.79 -0.30 -3.28
C PRO A 46 20.30 -0.55 -3.03
N ARG A 47 19.70 0.21 -2.12
CA ARG A 47 18.25 0.20 -1.91
C ARG A 47 17.56 0.63 -3.22
N PRO A 48 16.56 -0.11 -3.73
CA PRO A 48 15.79 0.31 -4.90
C PRO A 48 15.13 1.67 -4.68
N ALA A 49 14.87 2.42 -5.75
CA ALA A 49 14.13 3.68 -5.66
C ALA A 49 12.69 3.47 -5.15
N PHE A 50 12.10 2.32 -5.49
CA PHE A 50 10.78 1.87 -5.05
C PHE A 50 10.89 0.46 -4.49
N PRO A 51 11.32 0.29 -3.23
CA PRO A 51 11.32 -1.00 -2.55
C PRO A 51 9.92 -1.59 -2.51
N VAL A 52 9.83 -2.92 -2.62
CA VAL A 52 8.56 -3.63 -2.59
C VAL A 52 8.58 -4.68 -1.47
N VAL A 53 7.52 -4.70 -0.66
CA VAL A 53 7.17 -5.82 0.21
C VAL A 53 6.01 -6.55 -0.46
N GLU A 54 6.30 -7.71 -1.03
CA GLU A 54 5.29 -8.54 -1.69
C GLU A 54 4.28 -9.06 -0.68
N ARG A 55 3.03 -9.25 -1.15
CA ARG A 55 1.97 -9.93 -0.37
C ARG A 55 2.43 -11.31 0.12
N LYS A 56 1.90 -11.72 1.27
CA LYS A 56 2.27 -12.98 1.94
C LYS A 56 1.47 -14.19 1.46
N VAL A 57 0.39 -13.98 0.70
CA VAL A 57 -0.47 -15.05 0.19
C VAL A 57 -0.75 -14.87 -1.30
N ALA A 58 -1.49 -15.81 -1.87
CA ALA A 58 -1.89 -15.74 -3.27
C ALA A 58 -2.78 -14.51 -3.57
N ASN A 59 -2.73 -14.06 -4.81
CA ASN A 59 -3.58 -12.99 -5.32
C ASN A 59 -5.07 -13.33 -5.10
N SER A 60 -5.83 -12.37 -4.56
CA SER A 60 -7.27 -12.49 -4.38
C SER A 60 -8.07 -11.48 -5.20
N GLU A 61 -7.43 -10.70 -6.07
CA GLU A 61 -8.12 -9.74 -6.92
C GLU A 61 -9.00 -10.45 -7.98
N LYS A 62 -10.07 -9.78 -8.38
CA LYS A 62 -10.91 -10.18 -9.50
C LYS A 62 -10.34 -9.63 -10.82
N PRO A 63 -10.72 -10.21 -11.98
CA PRO A 63 -10.31 -9.73 -13.28
C PRO A 63 -10.55 -8.22 -13.50
N ALA A 64 -9.75 -7.61 -14.36
CA ALA A 64 -9.91 -6.21 -14.73
C ALA A 64 -11.33 -5.93 -15.28
N GLY A 65 -11.96 -4.87 -14.79
CA GLY A 65 -13.35 -4.52 -15.09
C GLY A 65 -14.34 -4.94 -14.00
N GLU A 66 -13.94 -5.84 -13.09
CA GLU A 66 -14.74 -6.19 -11.92
C GLU A 66 -14.38 -5.34 -10.68
N TRP A 67 -15.36 -5.19 -9.79
CA TRP A 67 -15.17 -4.47 -8.54
C TRP A 67 -14.44 -5.33 -7.50
N ASN A 68 -13.30 -4.81 -7.06
CA ASN A 68 -12.54 -5.30 -5.91
C ASN A 68 -12.88 -4.50 -4.65
N GLU A 69 -12.76 -5.15 -3.49
CA GLU A 69 -12.83 -4.50 -2.19
C GLU A 69 -11.44 -4.47 -1.56
N ALA A 70 -11.04 -3.33 -1.00
CA ALA A 70 -9.82 -3.18 -0.23
C ALA A 70 -10.15 -2.68 1.18
N ASN A 71 -9.84 -3.48 2.20
CA ASN A 71 -9.93 -3.06 3.60
C ASN A 71 -8.51 -2.91 4.14
N ILE A 72 -8.19 -1.71 4.61
CA ILE A 72 -6.86 -1.36 5.10
C ILE A 72 -6.99 -0.83 6.52
N PHE A 73 -6.24 -1.44 7.42
CA PHE A 73 -6.22 -1.09 8.83
C PHE A 73 -4.86 -0.51 9.17
N VAL A 74 -4.83 0.68 9.78
CA VAL A 74 -3.59 1.31 10.23
C VAL A 74 -3.70 1.57 11.73
N LYS A 75 -2.92 0.85 12.55
CA LYS A 75 -2.95 0.96 14.02
C LYS A 75 -1.54 0.96 14.58
N ASP A 76 -1.18 1.99 15.33
CA ASP A 76 0.14 2.11 15.98
C ASP A 76 1.33 1.93 15.03
N GLY A 77 1.18 2.33 13.75
CA GLY A 77 2.19 2.15 12.71
C GLY A 77 2.17 0.78 12.01
N VAL A 78 1.29 -0.12 12.44
CA VAL A 78 1.04 -1.40 11.76
C VAL A 78 -0.06 -1.22 10.72
N ILE A 79 0.25 -1.56 9.47
CA ILE A 79 -0.64 -1.50 8.32
C ILE A 79 -0.99 -2.93 7.93
N THR A 80 -2.27 -3.29 7.96
CA THR A 80 -2.77 -4.59 7.52
C THR A 80 -3.73 -4.40 6.35
N VAL A 81 -3.51 -5.14 5.27
CA VAL A 81 -4.31 -5.04 4.03
C VAL A 81 -5.05 -6.34 3.78
N TYR A 82 -6.33 -6.21 3.43
CA TYR A 82 -7.18 -7.27 2.90
C TYR A 82 -7.70 -6.86 1.53
N ILE A 83 -7.65 -7.78 0.56
CA ILE A 83 -8.26 -7.61 -0.77
C ILE A 83 -9.32 -8.69 -0.93
N ASN A 84 -10.57 -8.29 -1.22
CA ASN A 84 -11.74 -9.16 -1.32
C ASN A 84 -11.90 -10.09 -0.10
N GLY A 85 -11.74 -9.55 1.11
CA GLY A 85 -11.82 -10.28 2.38
C GLY A 85 -10.63 -11.19 2.69
N VAL A 86 -9.66 -11.35 1.78
CA VAL A 86 -8.47 -12.18 1.98
C VAL A 86 -7.33 -11.29 2.47
N TYR A 87 -6.72 -11.68 3.59
CA TYR A 87 -5.50 -11.04 4.11
C TYR A 87 -4.40 -11.07 3.04
N GLN A 88 -3.76 -9.94 2.75
CA GLN A 88 -2.68 -9.85 1.77
C GLN A 88 -1.33 -9.53 2.40
N ASN A 89 -1.26 -8.50 3.23
CA ASN A 89 0.02 -8.04 3.75
C ASN A 89 -0.07 -7.34 5.10
N THR A 90 1.04 -7.34 5.85
CA THR A 90 1.22 -6.55 7.07
C THR A 90 2.58 -5.88 7.01
N GLY A 91 2.59 -4.56 7.23
CA GLY A 91 3.78 -3.72 7.29
C GLY A 91 3.86 -2.98 8.61
N THR A 92 5.05 -2.85 9.19
CA THR A 92 5.31 -2.09 10.43
C THR A 92 6.18 -0.87 10.14
N ASN A 93 5.64 0.32 10.37
CA ASN A 93 6.33 1.61 10.22
C ASN A 93 6.51 2.30 11.58
N LYS A 94 7.55 3.13 11.72
CA LYS A 94 7.74 4.02 12.87
C LYS A 94 6.80 5.23 12.84
N VAL A 95 6.40 5.66 11.65
CA VAL A 95 5.36 6.68 11.42
C VAL A 95 4.00 6.06 11.71
N LYS A 96 3.17 6.76 12.48
CA LYS A 96 1.87 6.25 12.96
C LYS A 96 0.66 7.03 12.43
N GLU A 97 0.90 8.18 11.84
CA GLU A 97 -0.11 9.09 11.31
C GLU A 97 0.37 9.71 10.00
N GLY A 98 -0.58 10.13 9.16
CA GLY A 98 -0.32 10.78 7.88
C GLY A 98 -1.57 10.80 7.02
N TYR A 99 -1.45 11.37 5.83
CA TYR A 99 -2.56 11.49 4.88
C TYR A 99 -2.80 10.17 4.14
N ILE A 100 -4.02 10.04 3.59
CA ILE A 100 -4.44 8.95 2.71
C ILE A 100 -4.63 9.52 1.31
N GLY A 101 -4.17 8.79 0.30
CA GLY A 101 -4.28 9.20 -1.10
C GLY A 101 -4.83 8.08 -1.99
N LEU A 102 -5.71 8.44 -2.93
CA LEU A 102 -6.11 7.57 -4.03
C LEU A 102 -5.34 7.99 -5.27
N GLN A 103 -4.75 7.02 -5.96
CA GLN A 103 -3.88 7.25 -7.10
C GLN A 103 -4.29 6.35 -8.26
N SER A 104 -4.07 6.87 -9.46
CA SER A 104 -4.15 6.17 -10.74
C SER A 104 -2.75 6.16 -11.34
N GLU A 105 -2.28 4.99 -11.77
CA GLU A 105 -1.00 4.84 -12.46
C GLU A 105 -1.18 4.06 -13.76
N GLY A 106 -0.69 4.64 -14.87
CA GLY A 106 -0.63 3.99 -16.19
C GLY A 106 -1.96 3.79 -16.92
N LYS A 107 -3.07 3.51 -16.21
CA LYS A 107 -4.41 3.31 -16.77
C LYS A 107 -5.48 3.93 -15.87
N GLU A 108 -6.71 3.97 -16.38
CA GLU A 108 -7.89 4.38 -15.62
C GLU A 108 -8.14 3.47 -14.42
N VAL A 109 -8.50 4.07 -13.28
CA VAL A 109 -8.98 3.39 -12.08
C VAL A 109 -10.26 4.08 -11.61
N GLN A 110 -11.20 3.30 -11.09
CA GLN A 110 -12.46 3.80 -10.56
C GLN A 110 -12.59 3.41 -9.09
N PHE A 111 -13.00 4.38 -8.27
CA PHE A 111 -13.24 4.18 -6.84
C PHE A 111 -14.70 4.48 -6.51
N ARG A 112 -15.30 3.69 -5.64
CA ARG A 112 -16.63 3.93 -5.06
C ARG A 112 -16.68 3.43 -3.63
N ASN A 113 -17.65 3.92 -2.85
CA ASN A 113 -17.86 3.52 -1.46
C ASN A 113 -16.60 3.69 -0.58
N VAL A 114 -15.83 4.74 -0.82
CA VAL A 114 -14.63 5.05 -0.03
C VAL A 114 -15.07 5.60 1.31
N THR A 115 -14.76 4.86 2.38
CA THR A 115 -15.07 5.24 3.75
C THR A 115 -13.80 5.21 4.60
N VAL A 116 -13.74 6.08 5.61
CA VAL A 116 -12.64 6.14 6.58
C VAL A 116 -13.28 6.24 7.95
N THR A 117 -12.82 5.41 8.89
CA THR A 117 -13.27 5.41 10.28
C THR A 117 -12.04 5.46 11.18
N SER A 118 -12.15 6.14 12.32
CA SER A 118 -11.13 6.03 13.36
C SER A 118 -11.21 4.66 14.02
N TRP A 119 -10.09 4.18 14.53
CA TRP A 119 -10.04 3.03 15.42
C TRP A 119 -10.78 3.23 16.74
#